data_AF-A0A4R6M0S0-F1
#
_entry.id   AF-A0A4R6M0S0-F1
#
_cell.length_a   1.000
_cell.length_b   1.000
_cell.length_c   1.000
_cell.angle_alpha   90.00
_cell.angle_beta   90.00
_cell.angle_gamma   90.00
#
_symmetry.space_group_name_H-M   'P 1'
#
loop_
_entity.id
_entity.type
_entity.pdbx_description
1 polymer ?
#
loop_
_entity_poly.entity_id
_entity_poly.type
_entity_poly.pdbx_seq_one_letter_code
_entity_poly.pdbx_strand_id
1 'polypeptide(L)'
;MIEGITIVDGPMWTIHPVYCENTIIRNLKIITDGPNTDGINPDSCKNMLIEDCDFETGDDCIAIKSGINEDGRRVNKPTENLLIRNCKAKEGHGGVVIGSEMSGGVKNVHVHDCVFNGGERGVRLKSMRGRGGCVENLLFENIEINNLRDQGIILNMYYDATTVEPRSEMPPLFRNITVRNIKGKNIKQPVVLRGLPEKKMKDITLENIELSGEDGLSASDLDGLHLKNIKLKLKAEAQFKFKNIDNLNIENSSCQENKPELQFQAESREEWCLWRQKLKAQIAELIGGIPQSSRVTELKILEKSEFKTYSRIRIAYQVEGYLKIPAYMLIPDQNAEKYPAIVLAHGHGNGNRETLGLNGTEEKLKEATCHNNLALDFVEAGYIVLVPELIGFGERRLKEDYQKDPDLKENPTANSCYRISSSFCYMVRVFSDSDSGILFLLLKFWQQEVM
;
A
#
# COMPACT_ATOMS: atom_id res chain seq x y z
N MET A 1 -19.55 11.52 -40.01
CA MET A 1 -19.77 10.12 -39.60
C MET A 1 -18.61 9.30 -40.14
N ILE A 2 -18.08 8.37 -39.34
CA ILE A 2 -17.04 7.41 -39.73
C ILE A 2 -17.57 6.01 -39.38
N GLU A 3 -17.59 5.09 -40.35
CA GLU A 3 -18.17 3.77 -40.13
C GLU A 3 -17.49 2.67 -40.94
N GLY A 4 -17.37 1.46 -40.36
CA GLY A 4 -17.16 0.21 -41.08
C GLY A 4 -15.74 -0.03 -41.59
N ILE A 5 -14.79 0.81 -41.20
CA ILE A 5 -13.40 0.71 -41.65
C ILE A 5 -12.51 0.03 -40.63
N THR A 6 -11.52 -0.69 -41.14
CA THR A 6 -10.36 -1.14 -40.35
C THR A 6 -9.20 -0.20 -40.61
N ILE A 7 -8.56 0.28 -39.56
CA ILE A 7 -7.36 1.12 -39.64
C ILE A 7 -6.21 0.35 -39.01
N VAL A 8 -5.09 0.28 -39.72
CA VAL A 8 -3.85 -0.35 -39.26
C VAL A 8 -2.69 0.63 -39.38
N ASP A 9 -1.63 0.43 -38.58
CA ASP A 9 -0.36 1.17 -38.67
C ASP A 9 -0.51 2.70 -38.61
N GLY A 10 -1.21 3.19 -37.57
CA GLY A 10 -1.33 4.62 -37.30
C GLY A 10 0.04 5.24 -36.99
N PRO A 11 0.43 6.36 -37.61
CA PRO A 11 1.74 6.99 -37.36
C PRO A 11 1.81 7.69 -35.98
N MET A 12 0.65 8.01 -35.40
CA MET A 12 0.43 8.60 -34.08
C MET A 12 -1.08 8.42 -33.77
N TRP A 13 -1.76 9.42 -33.18
CA TRP A 13 -3.20 9.42 -32.94
C TRP A 13 -3.98 9.11 -34.22
N THR A 14 -4.78 8.04 -34.19
CA THR A 14 -5.35 7.45 -35.41
C THR A 14 -6.54 8.24 -35.95
N ILE A 15 -7.55 8.49 -35.11
CA ILE A 15 -8.71 9.33 -35.44
C ILE A 15 -8.78 10.47 -34.43
N HIS A 16 -8.55 11.71 -34.87
CA HIS A 16 -8.50 12.89 -33.99
C HIS A 16 -9.52 13.96 -34.45
N PRO A 17 -10.82 13.78 -34.15
CA PRO A 17 -11.78 14.85 -34.36
C PRO A 17 -11.50 16.00 -33.39
N VAL A 18 -11.26 17.19 -33.96
CA VAL A 18 -10.99 18.43 -33.21
C VAL A 18 -12.09 19.43 -33.49
N TYR A 19 -12.70 19.97 -32.43
CA TYR A 19 -13.78 20.97 -32.52
C TYR A 19 -15.03 20.54 -33.29
N CYS A 20 -15.22 19.23 -33.50
CA CYS A 20 -16.38 18.67 -34.20
C CYS A 20 -17.64 18.67 -33.33
N GLU A 21 -18.80 18.76 -33.97
CA GLU A 21 -20.11 18.66 -33.32
C GLU A 21 -20.98 17.64 -34.07
N ASN A 22 -21.84 16.91 -33.36
CA ASN A 22 -22.79 15.93 -33.92
C ASN A 22 -22.08 14.85 -34.75
N THR A 23 -21.12 14.17 -34.13
CA THR A 23 -20.28 13.16 -34.78
C THR A 23 -20.63 11.75 -34.33
N ILE A 24 -20.73 10.83 -35.28
CA ILE A 24 -20.91 9.40 -35.03
C ILE A 24 -19.68 8.66 -35.57
N ILE A 25 -19.06 7.84 -34.73
CA ILE A 25 -17.99 6.90 -35.08
C ILE A 25 -18.46 5.52 -34.66
N ARG A 26 -18.60 4.58 -35.60
CA ARG A 26 -19.10 3.24 -35.24
C ARG A 26 -18.57 2.11 -36.09
N ASN A 27 -18.65 0.88 -35.61
CA ASN A 27 -18.27 -0.32 -36.37
C ASN A 27 -16.82 -0.24 -36.90
N LEU A 28 -15.90 0.31 -36.09
CA LEU A 28 -14.49 0.43 -36.46
C LEU A 28 -13.67 -0.70 -35.85
N LYS A 29 -12.59 -1.07 -36.55
CA LYS A 29 -11.52 -1.88 -35.99
C LYS A 29 -10.21 -1.11 -36.10
N ILE A 30 -9.58 -0.79 -34.98
CA ILE A 30 -8.30 -0.06 -34.97
C ILE A 30 -7.23 -0.99 -34.41
N ILE A 31 -6.19 -1.26 -35.21
CA ILE A 31 -5.08 -2.13 -34.86
C ILE A 31 -3.77 -1.35 -35.08
N THR A 32 -3.22 -0.79 -34.02
CA THR A 32 -1.99 0.01 -34.08
C THR A 32 -0.99 -0.49 -33.06
N ASP A 33 0.28 -0.30 -33.36
CA ASP A 33 1.39 -0.59 -32.46
C ASP A 33 2.43 0.54 -32.55
N GLY A 34 3.12 0.81 -31.46
CA GLY A 34 4.10 1.88 -31.36
C GLY A 34 3.67 3.09 -30.53
N PRO A 35 4.60 4.04 -30.32
CA PRO A 35 4.41 5.14 -29.38
C PRO A 35 3.31 6.10 -29.84
N ASN A 36 2.43 6.50 -28.90
CA ASN A 36 1.40 7.50 -29.13
C ASN A 36 0.41 7.14 -30.25
N THR A 37 0.18 5.83 -30.46
CA THR A 37 -0.73 5.33 -31.48
C THR A 37 -2.14 5.11 -30.92
N ASP A 38 -2.68 6.15 -30.29
CA ASP A 38 -4.03 6.19 -29.74
C ASP A 38 -5.09 5.85 -30.80
N GLY A 39 -6.22 5.27 -30.39
CA GLY A 39 -7.34 4.96 -31.29
C GLY A 39 -8.15 6.19 -31.68
N ILE A 40 -9.14 6.55 -30.87
CA ILE A 40 -10.02 7.72 -31.13
C ILE A 40 -9.76 8.81 -30.09
N ASN A 41 -9.56 10.04 -30.55
CA ASN A 41 -9.21 11.19 -29.73
C ASN A 41 -10.24 12.32 -29.88
N PRO A 42 -11.39 12.30 -29.21
CA PRO A 42 -12.30 13.44 -29.20
C PRO A 42 -11.65 14.63 -28.50
N ASP A 43 -11.32 15.69 -29.24
CA ASP A 43 -10.65 16.87 -28.71
C ASP A 43 -11.51 18.12 -28.87
N SER A 44 -11.96 18.68 -27.74
CA SER A 44 -12.92 19.78 -27.68
C SER A 44 -14.17 19.56 -28.57
N CYS A 45 -14.69 18.33 -28.58
CA CYS A 45 -15.83 17.91 -29.39
C CYS A 45 -17.15 17.99 -28.61
N LYS A 46 -18.27 18.09 -29.33
CA LYS A 46 -19.61 18.19 -28.74
C LYS A 46 -20.60 17.21 -29.36
N ASN A 47 -21.42 16.57 -28.54
CA ASN A 47 -22.48 15.64 -29.00
C ASN A 47 -21.90 14.55 -29.91
N MET A 48 -21.16 13.62 -29.32
CA MET A 48 -20.49 12.56 -30.07
C MET A 48 -20.89 11.17 -29.57
N LEU A 49 -21.14 10.27 -30.52
CA LEU A 49 -21.39 8.85 -30.29
C LEU A 49 -20.20 8.04 -30.82
N ILE A 50 -19.63 7.19 -29.97
CA ILE A 50 -18.66 6.16 -30.34
C ILE A 50 -19.25 4.81 -29.95
N GLU A 51 -19.52 3.93 -30.92
CA GLU A 51 -20.14 2.64 -30.62
C GLU A 51 -19.63 1.47 -31.45
N ASP A 52 -19.72 0.26 -30.91
CA ASP A 52 -19.44 -0.98 -31.65
C ASP A 52 -18.03 -1.01 -32.28
N CYS A 53 -17.03 -0.47 -31.58
CA CYS A 53 -15.64 -0.40 -32.04
C CYS A 53 -14.73 -1.40 -31.30
N ASP A 54 -13.83 -2.03 -32.05
CA ASP A 54 -12.80 -2.94 -31.55
C ASP A 54 -11.41 -2.26 -31.61
N PHE A 55 -10.65 -2.34 -30.52
CA PHE A 55 -9.34 -1.70 -30.37
C PHE A 55 -8.26 -2.68 -29.94
N GLU A 56 -7.13 -2.59 -30.62
CA GLU A 56 -5.82 -3.15 -30.27
C GLU A 56 -4.80 -2.04 -30.56
N THR A 57 -4.48 -1.19 -29.57
CA THR A 57 -3.70 0.04 -29.79
C THR A 57 -2.36 0.04 -29.04
N GLY A 58 -1.36 0.74 -29.57
CA GLY A 58 -0.08 0.95 -28.88
C GLY A 58 -0.12 2.00 -27.76
N ASP A 59 -1.20 2.79 -27.69
CA ASP A 59 -1.47 3.72 -26.58
C ASP A 59 -2.97 3.63 -26.15
N ASP A 60 -3.58 4.70 -25.67
CA ASP A 60 -4.98 4.75 -25.23
C ASP A 60 -5.98 4.41 -26.38
N CYS A 61 -6.97 3.54 -26.13
CA CYS A 61 -7.94 3.15 -27.17
C CYS A 61 -8.91 4.28 -27.52
N ILE A 62 -9.48 4.93 -26.51
CA ILE A 62 -10.28 6.15 -26.64
C ILE A 62 -9.76 7.17 -25.65
N ALA A 63 -9.17 8.26 -26.14
CA ALA A 63 -8.58 9.34 -25.33
C ALA A 63 -9.34 10.66 -25.51
N ILE A 64 -10.19 10.98 -24.55
CA ILE A 64 -10.98 12.22 -24.53
C ILE A 64 -10.11 13.38 -24.06
N LYS A 65 -10.00 14.42 -24.89
CA LYS A 65 -9.14 15.58 -24.71
C LYS A 65 -9.93 16.88 -24.89
N SER A 66 -9.33 18.01 -24.57
CA SER A 66 -9.88 19.35 -24.73
C SER A 66 -8.76 20.40 -24.67
N GLY A 67 -7.70 20.19 -25.44
CA GLY A 67 -6.48 21.01 -25.43
C GLY A 67 -5.63 20.92 -24.15
N ILE A 68 -4.40 21.44 -24.23
CA ILE A 68 -3.38 21.33 -23.19
C ILE A 68 -2.94 22.69 -22.65
N ASN A 69 -2.76 22.77 -21.33
CA ASN A 69 -2.19 23.88 -20.59
C ASN A 69 -2.75 25.26 -20.98
N GLU A 70 -1.88 26.26 -21.18
CA GLU A 70 -2.26 27.64 -21.51
C GLU A 70 -3.10 27.70 -22.79
N ASP A 71 -2.80 26.86 -23.77
CA ASP A 71 -3.52 26.87 -25.04
C ASP A 71 -4.94 26.31 -24.90
N GLY A 72 -5.09 25.18 -24.21
CA GLY A 72 -6.39 24.62 -23.86
C GLY A 72 -7.23 25.58 -23.00
N ARG A 73 -6.62 26.27 -22.03
CA ARG A 73 -7.28 27.30 -21.22
C ARG A 73 -7.64 28.55 -22.02
N ARG A 74 -6.80 28.96 -22.98
CA ARG A 74 -7.06 30.10 -23.86
C ARG A 74 -8.24 29.83 -24.78
N VAL A 75 -8.33 28.62 -25.35
CA VAL A 75 -9.45 28.21 -26.20
C VAL A 75 -10.71 27.96 -25.37
N ASN A 76 -10.56 27.36 -24.17
CA ASN A 76 -11.61 27.11 -23.20
C ASN A 76 -12.85 26.40 -23.78
N LYS A 77 -12.63 25.45 -24.70
CA LYS A 77 -13.69 24.66 -25.31
C LYS A 77 -13.64 23.24 -24.75
N PRO A 78 -14.64 22.82 -23.95
CA PRO A 78 -14.62 21.48 -23.39
C PRO A 78 -14.95 20.44 -24.45
N THR A 79 -14.58 19.19 -24.18
CA THR A 79 -15.29 18.05 -24.79
C THR A 79 -16.53 17.76 -23.96
N GLU A 80 -17.72 17.83 -24.57
CA GLU A 80 -19.00 17.69 -23.84
C GLU A 80 -20.03 16.80 -24.56
N ASN A 81 -20.84 16.09 -23.77
CA ASN A 81 -21.93 15.23 -24.24
C ASN A 81 -21.43 14.08 -25.14
N LEU A 82 -20.69 13.15 -24.53
CA LEU A 82 -20.19 11.95 -25.20
C LEU A 82 -20.94 10.72 -24.72
N LEU A 83 -21.33 9.87 -25.68
CA LEU A 83 -21.82 8.53 -25.43
C LEU A 83 -20.85 7.53 -26.06
N ILE A 84 -20.29 6.65 -25.24
CA ILE A 84 -19.40 5.57 -25.67
C ILE A 84 -20.04 4.25 -25.25
N ARG A 85 -20.30 3.34 -26.20
CA ARG A 85 -20.94 2.06 -25.86
C ARG A 85 -20.52 0.88 -26.71
N ASN A 86 -20.67 -0.33 -26.18
CA ASN A 86 -20.41 -1.57 -26.93
C ASN A 86 -18.98 -1.67 -27.52
N CYS A 87 -18.01 -0.98 -26.93
CA CYS A 87 -16.63 -0.99 -27.41
C CYS A 87 -15.81 -2.07 -26.72
N LYS A 88 -14.82 -2.63 -27.43
CA LYS A 88 -13.91 -3.66 -26.89
C LYS A 88 -12.47 -3.23 -27.06
N ALA A 89 -11.72 -3.23 -25.95
CA ALA A 89 -10.27 -3.01 -25.97
C ALA A 89 -9.56 -4.31 -25.59
N LYS A 90 -8.67 -4.80 -26.45
CA LYS A 90 -7.85 -5.99 -26.18
C LYS A 90 -6.41 -5.67 -25.78
N GLU A 91 -5.93 -4.49 -26.19
CA GLU A 91 -4.60 -3.98 -25.87
C GLU A 91 -4.68 -2.44 -25.86
N GLY A 92 -3.78 -1.79 -25.12
CA GLY A 92 -3.70 -0.34 -25.01
C GLY A 92 -3.36 0.14 -23.60
N HIS A 93 -2.93 1.40 -23.49
CA HIS A 93 -2.60 2.03 -22.21
C HIS A 93 -3.83 2.34 -21.33
N GLY A 94 -5.02 2.33 -21.94
CA GLY A 94 -6.31 2.55 -21.30
C GLY A 94 -7.48 2.26 -22.24
N GLY A 95 -8.52 1.58 -21.78
CA GLY A 95 -9.72 1.29 -22.57
C GLY A 95 -10.53 2.55 -22.89
N VAL A 96 -10.91 3.32 -21.86
CA VAL A 96 -11.43 4.69 -22.05
C VAL A 96 -10.70 5.63 -21.10
N VAL A 97 -10.17 6.69 -21.69
CA VAL A 97 -9.22 7.59 -21.06
C VAL A 97 -9.71 9.02 -21.18
N ILE A 98 -9.56 9.81 -20.12
CA ILE A 98 -9.73 11.27 -20.15
C ILE A 98 -8.39 11.90 -19.79
N GLY A 99 -7.91 12.79 -20.67
CA GLY A 99 -6.65 13.50 -20.52
C GLY A 99 -5.47 12.86 -21.27
N SER A 100 -4.24 13.35 -21.08
CA SER A 100 -3.87 14.37 -20.08
C SER A 100 -4.26 15.79 -20.48
N GLU A 101 -4.52 16.00 -21.77
CA GLU A 101 -4.84 17.27 -22.39
C GLU A 101 -6.32 17.61 -22.15
N MET A 102 -6.68 17.97 -20.92
CA MET A 102 -8.06 18.24 -20.50
C MET A 102 -8.29 19.70 -20.06
N SER A 103 -7.43 20.63 -20.48
CA SER A 103 -7.36 21.98 -19.93
C SER A 103 -8.57 22.86 -20.25
N GLY A 104 -9.25 22.61 -21.38
CA GLY A 104 -10.54 23.22 -21.73
C GLY A 104 -11.75 22.59 -21.02
N GLY A 105 -11.55 21.48 -20.31
CA GLY A 105 -12.56 20.73 -19.55
C GLY A 105 -13.19 19.56 -20.31
N VAL A 106 -13.71 18.59 -19.56
CA VAL A 106 -14.44 17.44 -20.10
C VAL A 106 -15.68 17.23 -19.24
N LYS A 107 -16.87 17.15 -19.84
CA LYS A 107 -18.09 16.98 -19.05
C LYS A 107 -19.20 16.22 -19.74
N ASN A 108 -20.08 15.61 -18.95
CA ASN A 108 -21.22 14.82 -19.45
C ASN A 108 -20.76 13.70 -20.38
N VAL A 109 -20.01 12.74 -19.84
CA VAL A 109 -19.54 11.56 -20.58
C VAL A 109 -20.19 10.33 -19.98
N HIS A 110 -20.82 9.53 -20.84
CA HIS A 110 -21.41 8.25 -20.47
C HIS A 110 -20.73 7.12 -21.25
N VAL A 111 -20.14 6.19 -20.52
CA VAL A 111 -19.47 5.01 -21.07
C VAL A 111 -20.20 3.77 -20.55
N HIS A 112 -20.75 2.93 -21.44
CA HIS A 112 -21.46 1.74 -20.99
C HIS A 112 -21.35 0.52 -21.89
N ASP A 113 -21.54 -0.67 -21.32
CA ASP A 113 -21.56 -1.95 -22.04
C ASP A 113 -20.24 -2.24 -22.81
N CYS A 114 -19.10 -1.86 -22.23
CA CYS A 114 -17.77 -2.06 -22.82
C CYS A 114 -17.04 -3.25 -22.21
N VAL A 115 -16.08 -3.81 -22.96
CA VAL A 115 -15.20 -4.90 -22.49
C VAL A 115 -13.74 -4.52 -22.66
N PHE A 116 -12.99 -4.48 -21.57
CA PHE A 116 -11.55 -4.25 -21.57
C PHE A 116 -10.86 -5.55 -21.13
N ASN A 117 -10.18 -6.23 -22.05
CA ASN A 117 -9.63 -7.55 -21.81
C ASN A 117 -8.20 -7.68 -22.37
N GLY A 118 -7.22 -7.41 -21.52
CA GLY A 118 -5.84 -7.11 -21.92
C GLY A 118 -5.56 -5.60 -21.87
N GLY A 119 -4.34 -5.19 -22.19
CA GLY A 119 -3.93 -3.80 -21.95
C GLY A 119 -3.37 -3.53 -20.57
N GLU A 120 -3.13 -2.25 -20.30
CA GLU A 120 -2.62 -1.78 -19.02
C GLU A 120 -3.74 -1.40 -18.06
N ARG A 121 -4.70 -0.59 -18.53
CA ARG A 121 -5.71 0.06 -17.67
C ARG A 121 -7.11 0.01 -18.29
N GLY A 122 -8.13 0.01 -17.44
CA GLY A 122 -9.53 0.04 -17.88
C GLY A 122 -10.04 1.47 -18.03
N VAL A 123 -10.70 1.96 -16.98
CA VAL A 123 -11.14 3.36 -16.89
C VAL A 123 -10.00 4.21 -16.36
N ARG A 124 -9.58 5.23 -17.10
CA ARG A 124 -8.41 6.04 -16.75
C ARG A 124 -8.68 7.54 -16.87
N LEU A 125 -8.52 8.28 -15.79
CA LEU A 125 -8.46 9.73 -15.82
C LEU A 125 -7.06 10.16 -15.41
N LYS A 126 -6.42 10.99 -16.23
CA LYS A 126 -5.05 11.47 -16.01
C LYS A 126 -4.98 12.98 -16.15
N SER A 127 -4.45 13.64 -15.13
CA SER A 127 -4.12 15.06 -15.17
C SER A 127 -2.98 15.35 -14.19
N MET A 128 -2.52 16.60 -14.16
CA MET A 128 -1.45 17.05 -13.29
C MET A 128 -1.66 18.51 -12.89
N ARG A 129 -0.98 18.95 -11.82
CA ARG A 129 -0.87 20.37 -11.47
C ARG A 129 -0.55 21.19 -12.71
N GLY A 130 -1.20 22.33 -12.87
CA GLY A 130 -0.98 23.24 -13.98
C GLY A 130 -1.73 22.93 -15.27
N ARG A 131 -2.39 21.77 -15.40
CA ARG A 131 -3.35 21.55 -16.50
C ARG A 131 -4.56 22.48 -16.36
N GLY A 132 -5.03 22.75 -15.15
CA GLY A 132 -6.30 23.42 -14.91
C GLY A 132 -7.48 22.61 -15.45
N GLY A 133 -8.56 23.26 -15.84
CA GLY A 133 -9.76 22.60 -16.37
C GLY A 133 -10.58 21.86 -15.32
N CYS A 134 -11.77 21.42 -15.72
CA CYS A 134 -12.70 20.64 -14.90
C CYS A 134 -13.09 19.37 -15.65
N VAL A 135 -13.04 18.22 -14.97
CA VAL A 135 -13.61 16.96 -15.44
C VAL A 135 -14.80 16.63 -14.54
N GLU A 136 -16.00 16.63 -15.10
CA GLU A 136 -17.21 16.46 -14.30
C GLU A 136 -18.37 15.76 -14.98
N ASN A 137 -19.28 15.21 -14.17
CA ASN A 137 -20.49 14.53 -14.65
C ASN A 137 -20.14 13.35 -15.57
N LEU A 138 -19.40 12.39 -15.02
CA LEU A 138 -19.03 11.18 -15.74
C LEU A 138 -19.76 9.97 -15.17
N LEU A 139 -20.24 9.11 -16.06
CA LEU A 139 -20.84 7.82 -15.73
C LEU A 139 -20.15 6.71 -16.52
N PHE A 140 -19.51 5.79 -15.81
CA PHE A 140 -18.99 4.55 -16.36
C PHE A 140 -19.83 3.40 -15.80
N GLU A 141 -20.51 2.62 -16.64
CA GLU A 141 -21.35 1.53 -16.15
C GLU A 141 -21.35 0.27 -17.01
N ASN A 142 -21.62 -0.88 -16.39
CA ASN A 142 -21.72 -2.17 -17.09
C ASN A 142 -20.46 -2.49 -17.90
N ILE A 143 -19.29 -2.37 -17.28
CA ILE A 143 -17.99 -2.63 -17.93
C ILE A 143 -17.40 -3.92 -17.39
N GLU A 144 -16.95 -4.79 -18.28
CA GLU A 144 -16.17 -5.96 -17.92
C GLU A 144 -14.67 -5.68 -18.08
N ILE A 145 -13.87 -5.89 -17.02
CA ILE A 145 -12.44 -5.57 -17.00
C ILE A 145 -11.63 -6.82 -16.65
N ASN A 146 -10.84 -7.34 -17.57
CA ASN A 146 -10.06 -8.56 -17.37
C ASN A 146 -8.61 -8.40 -17.80
N ASN A 147 -7.72 -9.17 -17.15
CA ASN A 147 -6.34 -9.40 -17.60
C ASN A 147 -5.54 -8.11 -17.81
N LEU A 148 -5.69 -7.15 -16.91
CA LEU A 148 -4.99 -5.86 -17.00
C LEU A 148 -3.65 -5.92 -16.28
N ARG A 149 -2.61 -5.40 -16.96
CA ARG A 149 -1.24 -5.35 -16.43
C ARG A 149 -1.08 -4.35 -15.27
N ASP A 150 -1.94 -3.34 -15.18
CA ASP A 150 -1.92 -2.31 -14.13
C ASP A 150 -3.30 -2.10 -13.47
N GLN A 151 -3.98 -0.96 -13.71
CA GLN A 151 -5.16 -0.54 -12.93
C GLN A 151 -6.49 -0.81 -13.62
N GLY A 152 -7.45 -1.41 -12.90
CA GLY A 152 -8.84 -1.52 -13.37
C GLY A 152 -9.49 -0.16 -13.57
N ILE A 153 -9.51 0.63 -12.51
CA ILE A 153 -10.01 1.99 -12.49
C ILE A 153 -8.93 2.88 -11.88
N ILE A 154 -8.54 3.94 -12.57
CA ILE A 154 -7.58 4.92 -12.05
C ILE A 154 -8.02 6.34 -12.33
N LEU A 155 -8.07 7.16 -11.28
CA LEU A 155 -8.24 8.60 -11.34
C LEU A 155 -7.00 9.22 -10.73
N ASN A 156 -6.11 9.78 -11.55
CA ASN A 156 -4.80 10.26 -11.11
C ASN A 156 -4.57 11.73 -11.51
N MET A 157 -4.37 12.59 -10.51
CA MET A 157 -3.98 14.00 -10.67
C MET A 157 -2.46 14.24 -10.51
N TYR A 158 -1.65 13.18 -10.45
CA TYR A 158 -0.18 13.19 -10.52
C TYR A 158 0.30 12.46 -11.78
N TYR A 159 -0.07 12.97 -12.95
CA TYR A 159 0.43 12.43 -14.21
C TYR A 159 1.83 12.97 -14.54
N ASP A 160 2.81 12.07 -14.62
CA ASP A 160 4.23 12.44 -14.67
C ASP A 160 4.86 12.33 -16.08
N ALA A 161 4.10 11.88 -17.09
CA ALA A 161 4.63 11.62 -18.44
C ALA A 161 4.49 12.82 -19.40
N THR A 162 4.61 14.05 -18.90
CA THR A 162 4.65 15.26 -19.73
C THR A 162 6.11 15.65 -20.01
N THR A 163 6.45 15.97 -21.26
CA THR A 163 7.76 16.58 -21.57
C THR A 163 7.77 18.09 -21.35
N VAL A 164 6.58 18.67 -21.16
CA VAL A 164 6.37 20.09 -20.90
C VAL A 164 5.79 20.24 -19.51
N GLU A 165 6.60 20.80 -18.59
CA GLU A 165 6.09 21.25 -17.30
C GLU A 165 5.08 22.39 -17.54
N PRO A 166 3.85 22.26 -17.03
CA PRO A 166 2.86 23.31 -17.19
C PRO A 166 3.33 24.60 -16.51
N ARG A 167 3.09 25.75 -17.15
CA ARG A 167 3.63 27.05 -16.70
C ARG A 167 2.78 27.72 -15.61
N SER A 168 1.86 26.98 -15.02
CA SER A 168 0.86 27.47 -14.07
C SER A 168 0.73 26.50 -12.92
N GLU A 169 0.43 26.99 -11.72
CA GLU A 169 0.09 26.15 -10.58
C GLU A 169 -1.40 25.78 -10.52
N MET A 170 -2.20 26.11 -11.56
CA MET A 170 -3.65 25.83 -11.55
C MET A 170 -3.92 24.32 -11.48
N PRO A 171 -4.42 23.79 -10.34
CA PRO A 171 -4.72 22.37 -10.22
C PRO A 171 -5.99 22.04 -11.03
N PRO A 172 -6.08 20.85 -11.63
CA PRO A 172 -7.31 20.37 -12.23
C PRO A 172 -8.38 20.14 -11.15
N LEU A 173 -9.65 20.07 -11.56
CA LEU A 173 -10.74 19.64 -10.68
C LEU A 173 -11.43 18.43 -11.29
N PHE A 174 -11.47 17.31 -10.57
CA PHE A 174 -12.32 16.16 -10.90
C PHE A 174 -13.48 16.11 -9.91
N ARG A 175 -14.72 16.09 -10.40
CA ARG A 175 -15.91 16.01 -9.52
C ARG A 175 -17.10 15.28 -10.14
N ASN A 176 -17.99 14.75 -9.31
CA ASN A 176 -19.22 14.08 -9.77
C ASN A 176 -18.94 12.97 -10.79
N ILE A 177 -18.23 11.93 -10.33
CA ILE A 177 -17.82 10.79 -11.16
C ILE A 177 -18.39 9.54 -10.55
N THR A 178 -19.22 8.82 -11.31
CA THR A 178 -19.80 7.54 -10.91
C THR A 178 -19.23 6.42 -11.76
N VAL A 179 -18.73 5.39 -11.11
CA VAL A 179 -18.33 4.13 -11.75
C VAL A 179 -19.14 3.02 -11.11
N ARG A 180 -19.97 2.32 -11.90
CA ARG A 180 -20.87 1.29 -11.35
C ARG A 180 -21.01 0.03 -12.18
N ASN A 181 -21.42 -1.06 -11.56
CA ASN A 181 -21.65 -2.35 -12.22
C ASN A 181 -20.41 -2.81 -13.01
N ILE A 182 -19.25 -2.84 -12.35
CA ILE A 182 -17.98 -3.27 -12.95
C ILE A 182 -17.63 -4.63 -12.41
N LYS A 183 -17.32 -5.58 -13.30
CA LYS A 183 -16.90 -6.93 -12.91
C LYS A 183 -15.61 -7.31 -13.63
N GLY A 184 -14.77 -8.13 -12.99
CA GLY A 184 -13.46 -8.37 -13.56
C GLY A 184 -12.49 -9.24 -12.77
N LYS A 185 -11.46 -9.73 -13.45
CA LYS A 185 -10.41 -10.56 -12.84
C LYS A 185 -9.03 -10.36 -13.45
N ASN A 186 -8.02 -10.83 -12.71
CA ASN A 186 -6.61 -10.77 -13.11
C ASN A 186 -6.13 -9.33 -13.36
N ILE A 187 -6.34 -8.46 -12.37
CA ILE A 187 -5.95 -7.05 -12.43
C ILE A 187 -4.85 -6.82 -11.40
N LYS A 188 -3.75 -6.15 -11.74
CA LYS A 188 -2.70 -5.86 -10.76
C LYS A 188 -3.23 -5.03 -9.60
N GLN A 189 -3.89 -3.90 -9.87
CA GLN A 189 -4.54 -3.10 -8.84
C GLN A 189 -5.97 -2.68 -9.25
N PRO A 190 -7.03 -3.09 -8.52
CA PRO A 190 -8.41 -2.85 -8.96
C PRO A 190 -8.76 -1.37 -9.11
N VAL A 191 -8.42 -0.55 -8.11
CA VAL A 191 -8.85 0.84 -8.03
C VAL A 191 -7.77 1.72 -7.41
N VAL A 192 -7.44 2.83 -8.09
CA VAL A 192 -6.55 3.88 -7.60
C VAL A 192 -7.20 5.24 -7.79
N LEU A 193 -7.45 5.96 -6.69
CA LEU A 193 -7.94 7.34 -6.71
C LEU A 193 -6.88 8.23 -6.05
N ARG A 194 -6.31 9.18 -6.78
CA ARG A 194 -5.22 10.02 -6.30
C ARG A 194 -5.47 11.49 -6.64
N GLY A 195 -6.09 12.19 -5.70
CA GLY A 195 -6.41 13.61 -5.80
C GLY A 195 -5.23 14.49 -5.38
N LEU A 196 -5.41 15.81 -5.33
CA LEU A 196 -4.39 16.74 -4.83
C LEU A 196 -4.79 17.28 -3.45
N PRO A 197 -3.88 17.40 -2.47
CA PRO A 197 -4.21 17.90 -1.13
C PRO A 197 -4.78 19.33 -1.15
N GLU A 198 -4.28 20.19 -2.04
CA GLU A 198 -4.76 21.56 -2.23
C GLU A 198 -6.05 21.66 -3.07
N LYS A 199 -6.41 20.59 -3.79
CA LYS A 199 -7.59 20.52 -4.66
C LYS A 199 -8.10 19.09 -4.74
N LYS A 200 -8.77 18.67 -3.67
CA LYS A 200 -9.31 17.31 -3.53
C LYS A 200 -10.28 16.98 -4.66
N MET A 201 -10.29 15.71 -5.09
CA MET A 201 -11.37 15.21 -5.96
C MET A 201 -12.68 15.19 -5.20
N LYS A 202 -13.79 15.51 -5.86
CA LYS A 202 -15.09 15.64 -5.18
C LYS A 202 -16.14 14.67 -5.68
N ASP A 203 -16.99 14.16 -4.79
CA ASP A 203 -18.19 13.40 -5.15
C ASP A 203 -17.88 12.23 -6.10
N ILE A 204 -17.06 11.29 -5.64
CA ILE A 204 -16.70 10.08 -6.37
C ILE A 204 -17.50 8.90 -5.82
N THR A 205 -18.25 8.24 -6.70
CA THR A 205 -19.09 7.09 -6.35
C THR A 205 -18.59 5.83 -7.06
N LEU A 206 -18.28 4.80 -6.30
CA LEU A 206 -18.07 3.44 -6.79
C LEU A 206 -19.22 2.56 -6.29
N GLU A 207 -19.98 1.94 -7.19
CA GLU A 207 -21.16 1.13 -6.85
C GLU A 207 -21.16 -0.23 -7.57
N ASN A 208 -21.44 -1.33 -6.86
CA ASN A 208 -21.51 -2.67 -7.45
C ASN A 208 -20.23 -3.04 -8.22
N ILE A 209 -19.09 -3.03 -7.52
CA ILE A 209 -17.78 -3.35 -8.10
C ILE A 209 -17.34 -4.72 -7.61
N GLU A 210 -17.12 -5.66 -8.53
CA GLU A 210 -16.64 -7.01 -8.23
C GLU A 210 -15.34 -7.30 -8.99
N LEU A 211 -14.19 -7.11 -8.33
CA LEU A 211 -12.87 -7.23 -8.97
C LEU A 211 -11.95 -8.17 -8.21
N SER A 212 -11.13 -8.93 -8.94
CA SER A 212 -10.06 -9.76 -8.38
C SER A 212 -8.70 -9.38 -8.93
N GLY A 213 -7.69 -9.42 -8.06
CA GLY A 213 -6.39 -8.83 -8.37
C GLY A 213 -5.31 -9.06 -7.33
N GLU A 214 -4.24 -8.27 -7.41
CA GLU A 214 -3.08 -8.41 -6.54
C GLU A 214 -3.13 -7.40 -5.39
N ASP A 215 -3.15 -6.10 -5.70
CA ASP A 215 -3.11 -5.00 -4.76
C ASP A 215 -4.49 -4.52 -4.30
N GLY A 216 -4.50 -3.78 -3.18
CA GLY A 216 -5.69 -3.15 -2.60
C GLY A 216 -6.25 -1.94 -3.36
N LEU A 217 -7.51 -1.58 -3.09
CA LEU A 217 -8.06 -0.27 -3.44
C LEU A 217 -7.32 0.80 -2.64
N SER A 218 -6.82 1.82 -3.33
CA SER A 218 -6.21 2.99 -2.68
C SER A 218 -6.89 4.28 -3.09
N ALA A 219 -7.22 5.13 -2.12
CA ALA A 219 -7.76 6.45 -2.38
C ALA A 219 -7.06 7.51 -1.52
N SER A 220 -6.66 8.63 -2.13
CA SER A 220 -6.10 9.78 -1.41
C SER A 220 -6.61 11.12 -1.90
N ASP A 221 -6.77 12.06 -0.95
CA ASP A 221 -7.09 13.46 -1.22
C ASP A 221 -8.44 13.64 -1.94
N LEU A 222 -9.50 13.13 -1.32
CA LEU A 222 -10.89 13.23 -1.80
C LEU A 222 -11.80 13.88 -0.77
N ASP A 223 -12.90 14.45 -1.25
CA ASP A 223 -14.01 15.01 -0.47
C ASP A 223 -15.33 14.46 -1.04
N GLY A 224 -15.96 13.52 -0.33
CA GLY A 224 -17.16 12.81 -0.80
C GLY A 224 -16.81 11.55 -1.59
N LEU A 225 -16.25 10.54 -0.93
CA LEU A 225 -16.03 9.20 -1.51
C LEU A 225 -17.13 8.25 -1.04
N HIS A 226 -17.92 7.72 -1.98
CA HIS A 226 -19.01 6.78 -1.71
C HIS A 226 -18.67 5.42 -2.30
N LEU A 227 -18.53 4.40 -1.45
CA LEU A 227 -18.28 3.02 -1.82
C LEU A 227 -19.51 2.18 -1.47
N LYS A 228 -20.19 1.62 -2.47
CA LYS A 228 -21.42 0.84 -2.25
C LYS A 228 -21.31 -0.53 -2.92
N ASN A 229 -21.51 -1.60 -2.16
CA ASN A 229 -21.45 -2.98 -2.67
C ASN A 229 -20.14 -3.28 -3.41
N ILE A 230 -19.01 -2.95 -2.77
CA ILE A 230 -17.67 -3.26 -3.29
C ILE A 230 -17.27 -4.66 -2.80
N LYS A 231 -16.94 -5.55 -3.73
CA LYS A 231 -16.49 -6.92 -3.47
C LYS A 231 -15.12 -7.12 -4.11
N LEU A 232 -14.08 -7.23 -3.29
CA LEU A 232 -12.72 -7.39 -3.77
C LEU A 232 -12.13 -8.73 -3.33
N LYS A 233 -11.45 -9.39 -4.29
CA LYS A 233 -10.74 -10.64 -4.07
C LYS A 233 -9.25 -10.47 -4.40
N LEU A 234 -8.47 -10.01 -3.42
CA LEU A 234 -7.09 -9.52 -3.65
C LEU A 234 -6.06 -10.30 -2.84
N LYS A 235 -4.84 -10.41 -3.37
CA LYS A 235 -3.70 -11.02 -2.67
C LYS A 235 -3.20 -10.15 -1.50
N ALA A 236 -3.30 -8.82 -1.61
CA ALA A 236 -2.80 -7.89 -0.61
C ALA A 236 -3.50 -8.02 0.76
N GLU A 237 -2.74 -7.88 1.84
CA GLU A 237 -3.28 -7.88 3.21
C GLU A 237 -4.23 -6.69 3.45
N ALA A 238 -3.77 -5.48 3.11
CA ALA A 238 -4.56 -4.26 3.18
C ALA A 238 -5.36 -4.07 1.90
N GLN A 239 -6.65 -4.41 1.97
CA GLN A 239 -7.56 -4.40 0.83
C GLN A 239 -8.11 -2.99 0.53
N PHE A 240 -8.25 -2.14 1.55
CA PHE A 240 -8.59 -0.72 1.42
C PHE A 240 -7.52 0.14 2.06
N LYS A 241 -7.08 1.20 1.36
CA LYS A 241 -6.09 2.17 1.83
C LYS A 241 -6.63 3.57 1.58
N PHE A 242 -6.90 4.31 2.65
CA PHE A 242 -7.43 5.68 2.58
C PHE A 242 -6.46 6.67 3.20
N LYS A 243 -6.28 7.83 2.55
CA LYS A 243 -5.47 8.93 3.08
C LYS A 243 -6.13 10.27 2.78
N ASN A 244 -6.29 11.11 3.80
CA ASN A 244 -6.82 12.48 3.63
C ASN A 244 -8.18 12.52 2.88
N ILE A 245 -9.13 11.72 3.35
CA ILE A 245 -10.49 11.65 2.78
C ILE A 245 -11.44 12.43 3.69
N ASP A 246 -12.09 13.46 3.14
CA ASP A 246 -13.22 14.10 3.77
C ASP A 246 -14.49 13.38 3.30
N ASN A 247 -15.45 13.12 4.20
CA ASN A 247 -16.75 12.52 3.86
C ASN A 247 -16.64 11.15 3.14
N LEU A 248 -16.13 10.15 3.84
CA LEU A 248 -16.09 8.76 3.38
C LEU A 248 -17.36 8.01 3.80
N ASN A 249 -18.09 7.42 2.85
CA ASN A 249 -19.18 6.49 3.11
C ASN A 249 -18.87 5.12 2.49
N ILE A 250 -19.00 4.05 3.27
CA ILE A 250 -18.83 2.66 2.84
C ILE A 250 -20.08 1.85 3.23
N GLU A 251 -20.80 1.35 2.24
CA GLU A 251 -22.05 0.57 2.41
C GLU A 251 -21.90 -0.81 1.77
N ASN A 252 -22.28 -1.87 2.51
CA ASN A 252 -22.33 -3.25 2.02
C ASN A 252 -21.07 -3.71 1.27
N SER A 253 -19.90 -3.19 1.66
CA SER A 253 -18.63 -3.47 0.99
C SER A 253 -17.79 -4.44 1.81
N SER A 254 -17.19 -5.42 1.14
CA SER A 254 -16.44 -6.51 1.77
C SER A 254 -15.19 -6.85 0.96
N CYS A 255 -14.20 -7.37 1.66
CA CYS A 255 -13.03 -7.98 1.05
C CYS A 255 -12.93 -9.43 1.51
N GLN A 256 -12.26 -10.27 0.73
CA GLN A 256 -11.95 -11.62 1.19
C GLN A 256 -11.12 -11.55 2.48
N GLU A 257 -11.54 -12.29 3.52
CA GLU A 257 -10.71 -12.53 4.69
C GLU A 257 -9.44 -13.28 4.27
N ASN A 258 -8.30 -12.59 4.27
CA ASN A 258 -7.01 -13.25 4.20
C ASN A 258 -6.72 -13.88 5.57
N LYS A 259 -7.05 -15.16 5.73
CA LYS A 259 -6.69 -15.91 6.94
C LYS A 259 -5.18 -16.15 6.96
N PRO A 260 -4.47 -15.78 8.05
CA PRO A 260 -3.04 -16.07 8.17
C PRO A 260 -2.76 -17.57 8.06
N GLU A 261 -1.82 -17.97 7.19
CA GLU A 261 -1.51 -19.40 6.96
C GLU A 261 -1.06 -20.14 8.23
N LEU A 262 -0.48 -19.43 9.21
CA LEU A 262 0.06 -20.00 10.45
C LEU A 262 -0.71 -19.55 11.71
N GLN A 263 -2.02 -19.32 11.61
CA GLN A 263 -2.84 -19.03 12.79
C GLN A 263 -2.76 -20.18 13.81
N PHE A 264 -2.60 -19.85 15.10
CA PHE A 264 -2.61 -20.85 16.17
C PHE A 264 -4.03 -21.41 16.35
N GLN A 265 -4.21 -22.69 16.05
CA GLN A 265 -5.50 -23.40 16.12
C GLN A 265 -5.37 -24.79 16.77
N ALA A 266 -4.27 -25.05 17.48
CA ALA A 266 -4.04 -26.36 18.09
C ALA A 266 -4.93 -26.55 19.33
N GLU A 267 -5.68 -27.65 19.36
CA GLU A 267 -6.52 -28.06 20.49
C GLU A 267 -5.88 -29.21 21.28
N SER A 268 -4.83 -29.82 20.74
CA SER A 268 -4.05 -30.89 21.36
C SER A 268 -2.54 -30.60 21.41
N ARG A 269 -1.82 -31.37 22.22
CA ARG A 269 -0.36 -31.24 22.34
C ARG A 269 0.34 -31.67 21.05
N GLU A 270 -0.16 -32.70 20.38
CA GLU A 270 0.34 -33.14 19.07
C GLU A 270 0.19 -32.05 18.01
N GLU A 271 -0.98 -31.41 17.93
CA GLU A 271 -1.23 -30.30 17.01
C GLU A 271 -0.36 -29.09 17.32
N TRP A 272 -0.16 -28.77 18.61
CA TRP A 272 0.74 -27.70 19.03
C TRP A 272 2.17 -27.97 18.57
N CYS A 273 2.65 -29.22 18.71
CA CYS A 273 3.98 -29.62 18.26
C CYS A 273 4.14 -29.44 16.74
N LEU A 274 3.15 -29.85 15.96
CA LEU A 274 3.16 -29.72 14.50
C LEU A 274 3.10 -28.26 14.05
N TRP A 275 2.20 -27.46 14.64
CA TRP A 275 2.11 -26.03 14.36
C TRP A 275 3.42 -25.31 14.70
N ARG A 276 4.00 -25.62 15.87
CA ARG A 276 5.29 -25.06 16.30
C ARG A 276 6.41 -25.42 15.35
N GLN A 277 6.47 -26.64 14.82
CA GLN A 277 7.47 -27.05 13.83
C GLN A 277 7.33 -26.26 12.53
N LYS A 278 6.11 -26.13 12.00
CA LYS A 278 5.82 -25.34 10.79
C LYS A 278 6.19 -23.86 10.98
N LEU A 279 5.77 -23.26 12.10
CA LEU A 279 6.11 -21.87 12.43
C LEU A 279 7.62 -21.67 12.54
N LYS A 280 8.33 -22.58 13.22
CA LYS A 280 9.79 -22.51 13.34
C LYS A 280 10.49 -22.57 11.98
N ALA A 281 10.06 -23.49 11.11
CA ALA A 281 10.62 -23.61 9.77
C ALA A 281 10.40 -22.33 8.95
N GLN A 282 9.19 -21.78 8.99
CA GLN A 282 8.87 -20.53 8.27
C GLN A 282 9.65 -19.33 8.82
N ILE A 283 9.74 -19.19 10.15
CA ILE A 283 10.55 -18.13 10.76
C ILE A 283 12.01 -18.29 10.36
N ALA A 284 12.56 -19.51 10.40
CA ALA A 284 13.93 -19.80 10.01
C ALA A 284 14.22 -19.40 8.56
N GLU A 285 13.30 -19.70 7.64
CA GLU A 285 13.40 -19.29 6.24
C GLU A 285 13.40 -17.75 6.11
N LEU A 286 12.41 -17.09 6.73
CA LEU A 286 12.23 -15.64 6.65
C LEU A 286 13.41 -14.84 7.22
N ILE A 287 14.10 -15.37 8.24
CA ILE A 287 15.29 -14.72 8.83
C ILE A 287 16.61 -15.09 8.10
N GLY A 288 16.55 -15.85 7.01
CA GLY A 288 17.72 -16.25 6.24
C GLY A 288 18.53 -17.38 6.88
N GLY A 289 17.86 -18.34 7.49
CA GLY A 289 18.42 -19.55 8.08
C GLY A 289 18.79 -19.44 9.56
N ILE A 290 18.89 -20.60 10.20
CA ILE A 290 19.34 -20.78 11.58
C ILE A 290 20.83 -21.19 11.57
N PRO A 291 21.73 -20.58 12.37
CA PRO A 291 23.13 -20.97 12.42
C PRO A 291 23.29 -22.34 13.07
N GLN A 292 24.27 -23.10 12.59
CA GLN A 292 24.54 -24.45 13.10
C GLN A 292 25.13 -24.47 14.52
N SER A 293 25.78 -23.39 14.96
CA SER A 293 26.28 -23.25 16.34
C SER A 293 26.50 -21.80 16.70
N SER A 294 26.19 -21.43 17.95
CA SER A 294 26.43 -20.10 18.50
C SER A 294 27.00 -20.21 19.90
N ARG A 295 28.18 -19.61 20.13
CA ARG A 295 28.86 -19.64 21.42
C ARG A 295 28.91 -18.25 22.03
N VAL A 296 28.47 -18.14 23.29
CA VAL A 296 28.73 -16.95 24.11
C VAL A 296 30.20 -16.98 24.53
N THR A 297 30.98 -16.01 24.09
CA THR A 297 32.41 -15.89 24.34
C THR A 297 32.74 -15.03 25.55
N GLU A 298 31.85 -14.09 25.89
CA GLU A 298 31.98 -13.21 27.06
C GLU A 298 30.62 -12.99 27.70
N LEU A 299 30.57 -12.93 29.03
CA LEU A 299 29.39 -12.53 29.81
C LEU A 299 29.87 -11.64 30.96
N LYS A 300 29.34 -10.41 31.02
CA LYS A 300 29.62 -9.46 32.09
C LYS A 300 28.34 -9.08 32.79
N ILE A 301 28.31 -9.18 34.12
CA ILE A 301 27.25 -8.59 34.94
C ILE A 301 27.57 -7.11 35.12
N LEU A 302 26.63 -6.25 34.73
CA LEU A 302 26.74 -4.80 34.84
C LEU A 302 26.10 -4.31 36.13
N GLU A 303 24.94 -4.85 36.48
CA GLU A 303 24.17 -4.45 37.65
C GLU A 303 23.32 -5.62 38.14
N LYS A 304 23.05 -5.66 39.45
CA LYS A 304 22.11 -6.60 40.06
C LYS A 304 21.21 -5.86 41.05
N SER A 305 19.90 -6.03 40.91
CA SER A 305 18.88 -5.48 41.80
C SER A 305 17.99 -6.63 42.30
N GLU A 306 17.73 -6.68 43.60
CA GLU A 306 16.84 -7.69 44.20
C GLU A 306 15.46 -7.08 44.46
N PHE A 307 14.41 -7.80 44.06
CA PHE A 307 13.02 -7.45 44.33
C PHE A 307 12.34 -8.54 45.15
N LYS A 308 11.14 -8.25 45.66
CA LYS A 308 10.43 -9.15 46.57
C LYS A 308 10.10 -10.52 45.96
N THR A 309 9.91 -10.60 44.65
CA THR A 309 9.43 -11.79 43.93
C THR A 309 10.40 -12.28 42.83
N TYR A 310 11.44 -11.52 42.54
CA TYR A 310 12.41 -11.84 41.48
C TYR A 310 13.72 -11.05 41.65
N SER A 311 14.79 -11.52 41.01
CA SER A 311 16.03 -10.76 40.83
C SER A 311 16.10 -10.19 39.41
N ARG A 312 16.58 -8.95 39.28
CA ARG A 312 16.89 -8.34 37.98
C ARG A 312 18.40 -8.20 37.84
N ILE A 313 18.93 -8.70 36.73
CA ILE A 313 20.35 -8.66 36.41
C ILE A 313 20.51 -7.97 35.08
N ARG A 314 21.24 -6.86 35.06
CA ARG A 314 21.66 -6.23 33.81
C ARG A 314 22.98 -6.87 33.38
N ILE A 315 23.00 -7.45 32.20
CA ILE A 315 24.16 -8.17 31.65
C ILE A 315 24.59 -7.57 30.31
N ALA A 316 25.83 -7.81 29.93
CA ALA A 316 26.30 -7.64 28.55
C ALA A 316 27.02 -8.92 28.13
N TYR A 317 26.52 -9.57 27.09
CA TYR A 317 27.10 -10.82 26.57
C TYR A 317 27.59 -10.63 25.14
N GLN A 318 28.62 -11.40 24.77
CA GLN A 318 29.22 -11.40 23.46
C GLN A 318 29.05 -12.77 22.84
N VAL A 319 28.54 -12.82 21.61
CA VAL A 319 28.46 -14.05 20.83
C VAL A 319 29.61 -14.05 19.82
N GLU A 320 30.23 -15.20 19.60
CA GLU A 320 31.31 -15.36 18.64
C GLU A 320 30.91 -14.84 17.26
N GLY A 321 31.70 -13.92 16.70
CA GLY A 321 31.43 -13.31 15.38
C GLY A 321 30.37 -12.19 15.36
N TYR A 322 29.79 -11.81 16.51
CA TYR A 322 28.77 -10.76 16.60
C TYR A 322 29.24 -9.54 17.42
N LEU A 323 28.36 -8.58 17.66
CA LEU A 323 28.59 -7.46 18.57
C LEU A 323 28.15 -7.81 20.00
N LYS A 324 28.73 -7.13 20.99
CA LYS A 324 28.29 -7.23 22.38
C LYS A 324 26.85 -6.75 22.51
N ILE A 325 26.05 -7.49 23.27
CA ILE A 325 24.60 -7.28 23.42
C ILE A 325 24.29 -7.03 24.90
N PRO A 326 23.89 -5.80 25.28
CA PRO A 326 23.26 -5.52 26.56
C PRO A 326 21.92 -6.24 26.66
N ALA A 327 21.58 -6.73 27.85
CA ALA A 327 20.29 -7.34 28.13
C ALA A 327 19.89 -7.19 29.59
N TYR A 328 18.59 -7.25 29.85
CA TYR A 328 18.05 -7.51 31.18
C TYR A 328 17.70 -8.99 31.30
N MET A 329 18.05 -9.58 32.43
CA MET A 329 17.66 -10.94 32.79
C MET A 329 16.90 -10.89 34.11
N LEU A 330 15.68 -11.43 34.13
CA LEU A 330 14.85 -11.52 35.32
C LEU A 330 14.73 -12.98 35.72
N ILE A 331 14.95 -13.27 37.00
CA ILE A 331 14.94 -14.63 37.55
C ILE A 331 13.90 -14.67 38.67
N PRO A 332 12.91 -15.59 38.63
CA PRO A 332 11.90 -15.71 39.69
C PRO A 332 12.54 -16.20 40.98
N ASP A 333 12.07 -15.68 42.12
CA ASP A 333 12.49 -16.15 43.45
C ASP A 333 11.57 -17.30 43.93
N GLN A 334 11.60 -18.44 43.22
CA GLN A 334 10.71 -19.58 43.50
C GLN A 334 11.44 -20.87 43.91
N ASN A 335 12.74 -20.84 44.19
CA ASN A 335 13.54 -22.00 44.59
C ASN A 335 13.30 -23.28 43.74
N ALA A 336 13.10 -23.12 42.43
CA ALA A 336 12.96 -24.23 41.50
C ALA A 336 14.33 -24.69 40.97
N GLU A 337 14.48 -26.00 40.76
CA GLU A 337 15.69 -26.59 40.15
C GLU A 337 15.79 -26.27 38.64
N LYS A 338 14.65 -26.05 37.98
CA LYS A 338 14.54 -25.65 36.58
C LYS A 338 13.40 -24.65 36.40
N TYR A 339 13.64 -23.64 35.57
CA TYR A 339 12.64 -22.66 35.17
C TYR A 339 12.39 -22.76 33.66
N PRO A 340 11.13 -22.59 33.21
CA PRO A 340 10.90 -22.27 31.80
C PRO A 340 11.52 -20.90 31.50
N ALA A 341 12.03 -20.72 30.28
CA ALA A 341 12.71 -19.49 29.90
C ALA A 341 12.09 -18.88 28.63
N ILE A 342 12.04 -17.55 28.61
CA ILE A 342 11.53 -16.75 27.50
C ILE A 342 12.57 -15.71 27.11
N VAL A 343 12.76 -15.56 25.81
CA VAL A 343 13.47 -14.41 25.23
C VAL A 343 12.41 -13.45 24.70
N LEU A 344 12.39 -12.23 25.23
CA LEU A 344 11.46 -11.17 24.81
C LEU A 344 12.15 -10.20 23.87
N ALA A 345 11.58 -10.06 22.67
CA ALA A 345 11.91 -8.96 21.77
C ALA A 345 11.02 -7.75 22.08
N HIS A 346 11.63 -6.58 22.25
CA HIS A 346 10.90 -5.33 22.46
C HIS A 346 10.68 -4.58 21.14
N GLY A 347 9.73 -3.64 21.10
CA GLY A 347 9.48 -2.77 19.95
C GLY A 347 10.22 -1.44 20.03
N HIS A 348 9.60 -0.40 19.43
CA HIS A 348 10.05 0.99 19.51
C HIS A 348 9.88 1.55 20.95
N GLY A 349 10.27 2.80 21.18
CA GLY A 349 10.15 3.45 22.50
C GLY A 349 11.42 3.31 23.35
N ASN A 350 11.34 3.10 24.66
CA ASN A 350 12.54 3.05 25.53
C ASN A 350 13.34 1.74 25.39
N GLY A 351 13.09 0.95 24.35
CA GLY A 351 13.79 -0.28 24.03
C GLY A 351 13.46 -1.39 25.03
N ASN A 352 14.47 -2.19 25.40
CA ASN A 352 14.28 -3.28 26.35
C ASN A 352 13.80 -2.77 27.72
N ARG A 353 14.21 -1.58 28.16
CA ARG A 353 13.79 -0.95 29.44
C ARG A 353 12.28 -0.83 29.57
N GLU A 354 11.62 -0.53 28.46
CA GLU A 354 10.18 -0.31 28.46
C GLU A 354 9.41 -1.54 28.91
N THR A 355 9.87 -2.74 28.56
CA THR A 355 9.25 -4.03 28.98
C THR A 355 9.34 -4.32 30.48
N LEU A 356 10.19 -3.57 31.19
CA LEU A 356 10.34 -3.62 32.65
C LEU A 356 9.58 -2.48 33.34
N GLY A 357 8.73 -1.74 32.61
CA GLY A 357 8.03 -0.58 33.14
C GLY A 357 8.92 0.64 33.37
N LEU A 358 10.07 0.73 32.68
CA LEU A 358 11.05 1.80 32.86
C LEU A 358 11.10 2.74 31.64
N ASN A 359 11.31 4.02 31.91
CA ASN A 359 11.60 5.01 30.89
C ASN A 359 13.10 5.00 30.51
N GLY A 360 13.49 5.87 29.58
CA GLY A 360 14.88 5.96 29.10
C GLY A 360 15.90 6.40 30.15
N THR A 361 15.48 6.98 31.27
CA THR A 361 16.33 7.35 32.42
C THR A 361 16.24 6.36 33.58
N GLU A 362 15.66 5.17 33.35
CA GLU A 362 15.47 4.10 34.35
C GLU A 362 14.53 4.45 35.52
N GLU A 363 13.72 5.50 35.36
CA GLU A 363 12.61 5.78 36.26
C GLU A 363 11.36 4.99 35.82
N LYS A 364 10.40 4.79 36.74
CA LYS A 364 9.12 4.16 36.38
C LYS A 364 8.39 4.99 35.33
N LEU A 365 7.82 4.31 34.34
CA LEU A 365 6.94 4.94 33.34
C LEU A 365 5.78 5.65 34.06
N LYS A 366 5.53 6.91 33.65
CA LYS A 366 4.41 7.72 34.16
C LYS A 366 3.11 7.44 33.41
N GLU A 367 3.21 6.95 32.18
CA GLU A 367 2.11 6.63 31.29
C GLU A 367 2.27 5.19 30.78
N ALA A 368 1.14 4.50 30.60
CA ALA A 368 1.16 3.12 30.11
C ALA A 368 1.53 3.09 28.62
N THR A 369 2.40 2.16 28.24
CA THR A 369 2.81 1.94 26.85
C THR A 369 2.39 0.55 26.36
N CYS A 370 2.61 0.26 25.07
CA CYS A 370 2.28 -1.03 24.48
C CYS A 370 3.12 -2.22 25.02
N HIS A 371 4.25 -1.95 25.69
CA HIS A 371 5.15 -2.96 26.25
C HIS A 371 5.11 -3.04 27.79
N ASN A 372 4.88 -1.91 28.47
CA ASN A 372 4.67 -1.77 29.92
C ASN A 372 5.42 -2.80 30.79
N ASN A 373 4.72 -3.64 31.56
CA ASN A 373 5.36 -4.55 32.52
C ASN A 373 5.53 -5.98 31.99
N LEU A 374 5.54 -6.20 30.66
CA LEU A 374 5.47 -7.54 30.10
C LEU A 374 6.57 -8.50 30.60
N ALA A 375 7.80 -8.01 30.77
CA ALA A 375 8.88 -8.84 31.33
C ALA A 375 8.64 -9.16 32.82
N LEU A 376 7.99 -8.26 33.55
CA LEU A 376 7.58 -8.46 34.93
C LEU A 376 6.46 -9.50 35.02
N ASP A 377 5.46 -9.42 34.14
CA ASP A 377 4.34 -10.37 34.10
C ASP A 377 4.85 -11.81 33.89
N PHE A 378 5.85 -11.99 33.01
CA PHE A 378 6.44 -13.31 32.77
C PHE A 378 7.30 -13.81 33.93
N VAL A 379 8.11 -12.95 34.58
CA VAL A 379 8.91 -13.41 35.73
C VAL A 379 8.01 -13.75 36.92
N GLU A 380 6.93 -13.00 37.14
CA GLU A 380 5.92 -13.30 38.15
C GLU A 380 5.17 -14.60 37.85
N ALA A 381 4.95 -14.92 36.57
CA ALA A 381 4.44 -16.21 36.12
C ALA A 381 5.44 -17.37 36.24
N GLY A 382 6.66 -17.13 36.76
CA GLY A 382 7.66 -18.17 37.03
C GLY A 382 8.63 -18.45 35.87
N TYR A 383 8.76 -17.55 34.90
CA TYR A 383 9.70 -17.70 33.79
C TYR A 383 11.02 -16.96 34.08
N ILE A 384 12.14 -17.55 33.68
CA ILE A 384 13.35 -16.75 33.45
C ILE A 384 13.12 -15.91 32.19
N VAL A 385 13.28 -14.60 32.30
CA VAL A 385 13.03 -13.67 31.19
C VAL A 385 14.33 -13.02 30.77
N LEU A 386 14.72 -13.18 29.51
CA LEU A 386 15.84 -12.47 28.90
C LEU A 386 15.32 -11.45 27.91
N VAL A 387 15.68 -10.18 28.09
CA VAL A 387 15.30 -9.07 27.21
C VAL A 387 16.57 -8.47 26.57
N PRO A 388 17.05 -9.06 25.47
CA PRO A 388 18.18 -8.50 24.73
C PRO A 388 17.82 -7.17 24.08
N GLU A 389 18.76 -6.24 24.09
CA GLU A 389 18.60 -4.97 23.39
C GLU A 389 18.65 -5.18 21.87
N LEU A 390 17.71 -4.55 21.15
CA LEU A 390 17.76 -4.43 19.70
C LEU A 390 18.59 -3.23 19.26
N ILE A 391 19.58 -3.43 18.38
CA ILE A 391 20.38 -2.31 17.85
C ILE A 391 19.46 -1.27 17.17
N GLY A 392 19.69 0.01 17.46
CA GLY A 392 18.80 1.10 17.01
C GLY A 392 17.76 1.54 18.05
N PHE A 393 17.56 0.73 19.11
CA PHE A 393 16.71 1.02 20.26
C PHE A 393 17.50 0.85 21.56
N GLY A 394 17.54 1.84 22.45
CA GLY A 394 18.40 1.80 23.65
C GLY A 394 19.86 2.23 23.38
N GLU A 395 20.85 1.54 23.95
CA GLU A 395 22.23 2.03 24.08
C GLU A 395 23.09 1.84 22.82
N ARG A 396 22.80 0.84 22.00
CA ARG A 396 23.57 0.59 20.77
C ARG A 396 22.96 1.29 19.56
N ARG A 397 23.80 2.06 18.86
CA ARG A 397 23.50 2.75 17.61
C ARG A 397 24.62 2.52 16.59
N LEU A 398 24.27 2.58 15.32
CA LEU A 398 25.23 2.57 14.21
C LEU A 398 25.80 3.97 14.00
N LYS A 399 26.97 4.08 13.36
CA LYS A 399 27.58 5.39 13.04
C LYS A 399 26.69 6.22 12.14
N GLU A 400 25.99 5.56 11.22
CA GLU A 400 25.07 6.16 10.27
C GLU A 400 23.82 6.75 10.95
N ASP A 401 23.38 6.15 12.07
CA ASP A 401 22.26 6.69 12.86
C ASP A 401 22.59 8.11 13.35
N TYR A 402 23.80 8.29 13.91
CA TYR A 402 24.28 9.60 14.38
C TYR A 402 24.57 10.62 13.27
N GLN A 403 24.79 10.16 12.04
CA GLN A 403 24.98 11.06 10.89
C GLN A 403 23.64 11.60 10.37
N LYS A 404 22.57 10.82 10.52
CA LYS A 404 21.23 11.18 10.07
C LYS A 404 20.46 11.99 11.09
N ASP A 405 20.66 11.70 12.37
CA ASP A 405 20.07 12.45 13.47
C ASP A 405 21.17 12.79 14.50
N PRO A 406 21.79 13.98 14.39
CA PRO A 406 22.84 14.42 15.31
C PRO A 406 22.36 14.55 16.76
N ASP A 407 21.07 14.81 16.97
CA ASP A 407 20.47 15.05 18.29
C ASP A 407 20.42 13.75 19.13
N LEU A 408 20.56 12.58 18.48
CA LEU A 408 20.76 11.29 19.15
C LEU A 408 22.00 11.26 20.06
N LYS A 409 22.97 12.16 19.86
CA LYS A 409 24.15 12.28 20.76
C LYS A 409 23.81 12.98 22.07
N GLU A 410 22.86 13.90 22.04
CA GLU A 410 22.48 14.72 23.19
C GLU A 410 21.32 14.10 23.98
N ASN A 411 20.53 13.23 23.34
CA ASN A 411 19.45 12.50 23.98
C ASN A 411 19.67 10.97 23.94
N PRO A 412 20.20 10.35 25.02
CA PRO A 412 20.44 8.91 25.10
C PRO A 412 19.15 8.06 25.09
N THR A 413 17.98 8.71 25.15
CA THR A 413 16.66 8.06 25.10
C THR A 413 16.02 8.09 23.71
N ALA A 414 16.59 8.83 22.75
CA ALA A 414 16.06 8.93 21.38
C ALA A 414 16.43 7.70 20.53
N ASN A 415 15.51 7.24 19.67
CA ASN A 415 15.67 6.02 18.85
C ASN A 415 15.96 6.32 17.39
N SER A 416 16.75 5.46 16.74
CA SER A 416 16.95 5.53 15.29
C SER A 416 16.17 4.42 14.61
N CYS A 417 15.17 4.78 13.79
CA CYS A 417 14.39 3.82 12.99
C CYS A 417 14.99 3.53 11.60
N TYR A 418 16.20 4.06 11.31
CA TYR A 418 16.69 4.25 9.95
C TYR A 418 17.00 2.95 9.17
N ARG A 419 17.41 1.86 9.85
CA ARG A 419 17.80 0.58 9.20
C ARG A 419 17.08 -0.67 9.73
N ILE A 420 15.98 -0.49 10.46
CA ILE A 420 15.35 -1.57 11.25
C ILE A 420 14.64 -2.65 10.45
N SER A 421 14.50 -2.53 9.12
CA SER A 421 13.96 -3.63 8.31
C SER A 421 14.89 -4.86 8.21
N SER A 422 16.19 -4.74 8.50
CA SER A 422 17.16 -5.85 8.33
C SER A 422 17.74 -6.46 9.61
N SER A 423 17.52 -5.86 10.79
CA SER A 423 18.20 -6.30 12.03
C SER A 423 17.44 -7.32 12.87
N PHE A 424 16.15 -7.57 12.58
CA PHE A 424 15.36 -8.63 13.23
C PHE A 424 15.97 -10.03 13.03
N CYS A 425 16.69 -10.24 11.93
CA CYS A 425 17.31 -11.51 11.58
C CYS A 425 18.52 -11.90 12.46
N TYR A 426 19.21 -10.93 13.07
CA TYR A 426 20.45 -11.21 13.80
C TYR A 426 20.24 -11.79 15.20
N MET A 427 19.09 -11.51 15.83
CA MET A 427 18.81 -11.95 17.19
C MET A 427 18.31 -13.41 17.24
N VAL A 428 17.57 -13.84 16.22
CA VAL A 428 17.07 -15.23 16.14
C VAL A 428 18.21 -16.21 15.81
N ARG A 429 19.31 -15.73 15.22
CA ARG A 429 20.49 -16.52 14.87
C ARG A 429 21.28 -17.04 16.10
N VAL A 430 21.11 -16.46 17.29
CA VAL A 430 22.00 -16.75 18.45
C VAL A 430 21.48 -17.87 19.38
N PHE A 431 20.22 -18.30 19.25
CA PHE A 431 19.57 -19.05 20.34
C PHE A 431 18.88 -20.34 19.89
N SER A 432 19.23 -20.85 18.72
CA SER A 432 18.63 -22.04 18.14
C SER A 432 19.25 -23.36 18.58
N ASP A 433 20.24 -23.36 19.47
CA ASP A 433 20.98 -24.57 19.81
C ASP A 433 20.30 -25.37 20.95
N SER A 434 19.74 -26.53 20.58
CA SER A 434 19.36 -27.72 21.38
C SER A 434 18.28 -27.60 22.48
N ASP A 435 17.30 -28.53 22.43
CA ASP A 435 16.42 -29.15 23.47
C ASP A 435 15.94 -28.39 24.74
N SER A 436 16.17 -27.09 24.85
CA SER A 436 16.17 -26.33 26.11
C SER A 436 14.81 -25.75 26.56
N GLY A 437 13.70 -26.13 25.93
CA GLY A 437 12.37 -25.69 26.38
C GLY A 437 12.09 -24.18 26.31
N ILE A 438 12.94 -23.41 25.61
CA ILE A 438 12.81 -21.95 25.47
C ILE A 438 11.66 -21.61 24.51
N LEU A 439 10.76 -20.72 24.95
CA LEU A 439 9.66 -20.17 24.16
C LEU A 439 10.07 -18.79 23.63
N PHE A 440 10.05 -18.62 22.31
CA PHE A 440 10.26 -17.32 21.66
C PHE A 440 8.90 -16.64 21.45
N LEU A 441 8.68 -15.51 22.11
CA LEU A 441 7.51 -14.66 21.87
C LEU A 441 7.94 -13.48 20.98
N LEU A 442 7.61 -13.58 19.69
CA LEU A 442 7.72 -12.48 18.74
C LEU A 442 6.40 -11.71 18.73
N LEU A 443 6.31 -10.67 19.55
CA LEU A 443 5.14 -9.79 19.53
C LEU A 443 5.30 -8.76 18.43
N LYS A 444 4.67 -9.03 17.28
CA LYS A 444 4.49 -8.05 16.22
C LYS A 444 3.27 -7.20 16.56
N PHE A 445 3.42 -6.22 17.44
CA PHE A 445 2.42 -5.16 17.62
C PHE A 445 2.96 -3.91 16.94
N TRP A 446 2.49 -3.67 15.72
CA TRP A 446 2.59 -2.34 15.11
C TRP A 446 1.74 -1.41 15.98
N GLN A 447 2.35 -0.36 16.53
CA GLN A 447 1.62 0.78 17.09
C GLN A 447 0.61 1.26 16.04
N GLN A 448 -0.67 1.07 16.33
CA GLN A 448 -1.70 2.01 15.91
C GLN A 448 -1.53 3.26 16.77
N GLU A 449 -0.62 4.15 16.40
CA GLU A 449 -0.60 5.53 16.88
C GLU A 449 -0.17 6.45 15.73
N VAL A 450 -1.12 6.68 14.82
CA VAL A 450 -1.39 8.03 14.30
C VAL A 450 -2.89 8.24 14.50
N MET A 451 -3.26 8.77 15.66
CA MET A 451 -4.45 9.60 15.84
C MET A 451 -3.98 10.99 16.23
#